data_AF-A0A5E4I424-F1
#
_entry.id   AF-A0A5E4I424-F1
#
_cell.length_a   1.000
_cell.length_b   1.000
_cell.length_c   1.000
_cell.angle_alpha   90.00
_cell.angle_beta   90.00
_cell.angle_gamma   90.00
#
_symmetry.space_group_name_H-M   'P 1'
#
loop_
_entity.id
_entity.type
_entity.pdbx_description
1 polymer ?
#
loop_
_entity_poly.entity_id
_entity_poly.type
_entity_poly.pdbx_seq_one_letter_code
_entity_poly.pdbx_strand_id
1 'polypeptide(L)' 'MAKCIVCNCEFEEGKINHIFIKRKLKKICQECVAAIKGFS' A
#
# COMPACT_ATOMS: atom_id res chain seq x y z
N MET A 1 10.02 7.56 -6.19
CA MET A 1 9.14 7.87 -5.04
C MET A 1 7.74 7.38 -5.35
N ALA A 2 7.13 6.60 -4.47
CA ALA A 2 5.84 5.97 -4.72
C ALA A 2 4.79 6.42 -3.70
N LYS A 3 3.56 6.67 -4.16
CA LYS A 3 2.47 7.19 -3.33
C LYS A 3 1.51 6.07 -2.92
N CYS A 4 1.14 6.03 -1.66
CA CYS A 4 0.15 5.09 -1.16
C CYS A 4 -1.27 5.48 -1.60
N ILE A 5 -2.06 4.53 -2.13
CA ILE A 5 -3.44 4.80 -2.54
C ILE A 5 -4.41 5.06 -1.37
N VAL A 6 -4.05 4.62 -0.15
CA VAL A 6 -4.92 4.70 1.04
C VAL A 6 -4.65 5.98 1.82
N CYS A 7 -3.42 6.15 2.32
CA CYS A 7 -3.04 7.31 3.13
C CYS A 7 -2.47 8.48 2.31
N ASN A 8 -2.26 8.31 1.01
CA ASN A 8 -1.68 9.33 0.12
C ASN A 8 -0.26 9.82 0.53
N CYS A 9 0.40 9.15 1.48
CA CYS A 9 1.78 9.45 1.84
C CYS A 9 2.75 8.96 0.76
N GLU A 10 3.85 9.68 0.62
CA GLU A 10 4.97 9.33 -0.24
C GLU A 10 5.96 8.45 0.53
N PHE A 11 6.29 7.31 -0.06
CA PHE A 11 7.24 6.37 0.52
C PHE A 11 8.35 6.07 -0.48
N GLU A 12 9.51 5.70 0.07
CA GLU A 12 10.58 5.09 -0.70
C GLU A 12 10.10 3.76 -1.30
N GLU A 13 10.51 3.46 -2.53
CA GLU A 13 10.00 2.32 -3.29
C GLU A 13 10.20 0.97 -2.59
N GLY A 14 11.15 0.86 -1.67
CA GLY A 14 11.36 -0.34 -0.85
C GLY A 14 10.30 -0.60 0.23
N LYS A 15 9.48 0.40 0.60
CA LYS A 15 8.45 0.28 1.67
C LYS A 15 7.02 0.22 1.14
N ILE A 16 6.85 0.21 -0.19
CA ILE A 16 5.54 0.13 -0.83
C ILE A 16 5.23 -1.30 -1.26
N ASN A 17 4.04 -1.77 -0.91
CA ASN A 17 3.49 -3.03 -1.37
C ASN A 17 2.60 -2.81 -2.59
N HIS A 18 2.55 -3.82 -3.45
CA HIS A 18 1.65 -3.86 -4.59
C HIS A 18 0.56 -4.89 -4.33
N ILE A 19 -0.70 -4.45 -4.26
CA ILE A 19 -1.85 -5.34 -4.10
C ILE A 19 -2.73 -5.31 -5.35
N PHE A 20 -3.33 -6.45 -5.67
CA PHE A 20 -4.30 -6.54 -6.76
C PHE A 20 -5.71 -6.29 -6.22
N ILE A 21 -6.31 -5.16 -6.61
CA ILE A 21 -7.71 -4.84 -6.32
C ILE A 21 -8.45 -4.69 -7.65
N LYS A 22 -9.54 -5.43 -7.83
CA LYS A 22 -10.40 -5.38 -9.04
C LYS A 22 -9.59 -5.50 -10.35
N ARG A 23 -8.69 -6.49 -10.43
CA ARG A 23 -7.76 -6.72 -11.58
C ARG A 23 -6.80 -5.56 -11.89
N LYS A 24 -6.68 -4.56 -11.02
CA LYS A 24 -5.69 -3.48 -11.15
C LYS A 24 -4.67 -3.58 -10.02
N LEU A 25 -3.39 -3.38 -10.40
CA LEU A 25 -2.27 -3.34 -9.47
C LEU A 25 -2.24 -1.96 -8.81
N LYS A 26 -2.34 -1.94 -7.48
CA LYS A 26 -2.42 -0.71 -6.67
C LYS A 26 -1.25 -0.66 -5.69
N LYS A 27 -0.65 0.53 -5.55
CA LYS A 27 0.44 0.82 -4.64
C LYS A 27 -0.11 1.20 -3.27
N ILE A 28 0.35 0.52 -2.22
CA ILE A 28 -0.15 0.70 -0.86
C ILE A 28 1.01 0.63 0.15
N CYS A 29 0.94 1.44 1.21
CA CYS A 29 1.95 1.49 2.26
C CYS A 29 1.89 0.24 3.16
N GLN A 30 3.02 -0.19 3.76
CA GLN A 30 3.01 -1.33 4.70
C GLN A 30 2.02 -1.16 5.85
N GLU A 31 1.93 0.02 6.47
CA GLU A 31 0.99 0.28 7.57
C GLU A 31 -0.47 0.11 7.12
N CYS A 32 -0.78 0.61 5.93
CA CYS A 32 -2.09 0.52 5.31
C CYS A 32 -2.44 -0.93 4.98
N VAL A 33 -1.45 -1.71 4.53
CA VAL A 33 -1.60 -3.16 4.32
C VAL A 33 -1.88 -3.85 5.65
N ALA A 34 -1.13 -3.55 6.72
CA ALA A 34 -1.34 -4.13 8.04
C ALA A 34 -2.74 -3.82 8.58
N ALA A 35 -3.19 -2.57 8.45
CA ALA A 35 -4.53 -2.14 8.84
C ALA A 35 -5.64 -2.86 8.07
N ILE A 36 -5.48 -3.10 6.76
CA ILE A 36 -6.46 -3.80 5.93
C ILE A 36 -6.44 -5.31 6.16
N LYS A 37 -5.25 -5.91 6.30
CA LYS A 37 -5.10 -7.35 6.56
C LYS A 37 -5.58 -7.74 7.96
N GLY A 38 -5.84 -6.77 8.85
CA GLY A 38 -6.43 -7.01 10.17
C GLY A 38 -5.54 -7.85 11.09
N PHE A 39 -4.22 -7.75 10.95
CA PHE A 39 -3.28 -8.50 11.79
C PHE A 39 -2.85 -7.66 12.99
N SER A 40 -3.35 -8.05 14.17
CA SER A 40 -2.60 -8.03 15.44
C SER A 40 -1.36 -8.93 15.35
#